data_AF-A0A920TNY3-F1
#
_entry.id   AF-A0A920TNY3-F1
#
_cell.length_a   1.000
_cell.length_b   1.000
_cell.length_c   1.000
_cell.angle_alpha   90.00
_cell.angle_beta   90.00
_cell.angle_gamma   90.00
#
_symmetry.space_group_name_H-M   'P 1'
#
loop_
_entity.id
_entity.type
_entity.pdbx_description
1 polymer ?
#
loop_
_entity_poly.entity_id
_entity_poly.type
_entity_poly.pdbx_seq_one_letter_code
_entity_poly.pdbx_strand_id
1 'polypeptide(L)'
;MKLMGHKLNVWLGQKFAPGFHEHLISRTRFIDDLIKKSAASGAEQYVILGAGYDSRAHRLELPSSLRIFEVDQPEVLGRKRSKLPKELPNSENVTYVTVDFTHQSLTEQLMAAGFDQSKSTVITFEGVSQYITKEAVSSTIKELATLTQNSSSILFISYVDELLDKDPKGLLW
;
A
#
# COMPACT_ATOMS: atom_id res chain seq x y z
N MET A 1 15.37 -4.82 22.11
CA MET A 1 14.63 -3.87 22.97
C MET A 1 13.13 -4.21 22.93
N LYS A 2 12.70 -5.28 23.62
CA LYS A 2 11.28 -5.57 23.90
C LYS A 2 10.95 -4.89 25.22
N LEU A 3 10.61 -3.60 25.22
CA LEU A 3 10.45 -2.87 26.49
C LEU A 3 9.27 -1.90 26.53
N MET A 4 8.27 -2.10 25.67
CA MET A 4 7.00 -1.39 25.80
C MET A 4 5.87 -2.34 25.40
N GLY A 5 5.10 -2.83 26.38
CA GLY A 5 3.94 -3.68 26.08
C GLY A 5 2.92 -2.93 25.22
N HIS A 6 2.12 -3.65 24.43
CA HIS A 6 1.10 -3.07 23.54
C HIS A 6 0.26 -1.99 24.24
N LYS A 7 -0.22 -2.26 25.46
CA LYS A 7 -1.00 -1.31 26.28
C LYS A 7 -0.29 0.01 26.56
N LEU A 8 1.03 -0.01 26.78
CA LEU A 8 1.80 1.21 27.05
C LEU A 8 2.03 2.01 25.76
N ASN A 9 2.23 1.36 24.61
CA ASN A 9 2.29 2.05 23.31
C ASN A 9 0.95 2.68 22.93
N VAL A 10 -0.18 1.98 23.17
CA VAL A 10 -1.52 2.55 22.95
C VAL A 10 -1.75 3.74 23.87
N TRP A 11 -1.43 3.61 25.16
CA TRP A 11 -1.56 4.72 26.11
C TRP A 11 -0.71 5.94 25.73
N LEU A 12 0.54 5.73 25.32
CA LEU A 12 1.40 6.82 24.80
C LEU A 12 0.81 7.43 23.52
N GLY A 13 0.36 6.60 22.60
CA GLY A 13 -0.30 7.05 21.36
C GLY A 13 -1.52 7.92 21.65
N GLN A 14 -2.40 7.49 22.55
CA GLN A 14 -3.58 8.27 22.96
C GLN A 14 -3.20 9.58 23.64
N LYS A 15 -2.06 9.65 24.33
CA LYS A 15 -1.61 10.87 25.01
C LYS A 15 -1.02 11.91 24.05
N PHE A 16 -0.30 11.48 23.01
CA PHE A 16 0.43 12.37 22.10
C PHE A 16 -0.22 12.55 20.73
N ALA A 17 -1.00 11.58 20.27
CA ALA A 17 -1.72 11.60 19.00
C ALA A 17 -3.09 10.86 19.15
N PRO A 18 -4.06 11.46 19.87
CA PRO A 18 -5.38 10.85 20.06
C PRO A 18 -6.01 10.41 18.73
N GLY A 19 -6.56 9.20 18.67
CA GLY A 19 -7.21 8.66 17.47
C GLY A 19 -6.27 8.06 16.42
N PHE A 20 -4.94 8.27 16.53
CA PHE A 20 -3.99 7.71 15.56
C PHE A 20 -3.95 6.18 15.58
N HIS A 21 -3.99 5.58 16.77
CA HIS A 21 -3.99 4.12 16.91
C HIS A 21 -5.26 3.50 16.30
N GLU A 22 -6.42 4.09 16.60
CA GLU A 22 -7.73 3.67 16.09
C GLU A 22 -7.84 3.88 14.58
N HIS A 23 -7.28 4.98 14.06
CA HIS A 23 -7.14 5.22 12.62
C HIS A 23 -6.32 4.13 11.95
N LEU A 24 -5.14 3.77 12.50
CA LEU A 24 -4.30 2.72 11.94
C LEU A 24 -5.02 1.36 11.90
N ILE A 25 -5.71 0.98 12.99
CA ILE A 25 -6.48 -0.27 13.03
C ILE A 25 -7.60 -0.24 11.98
N SER A 26 -8.38 0.83 11.95
CA SER A 26 -9.54 0.97 11.07
C SER A 26 -9.12 0.98 9.60
N ARG A 27 -8.07 1.74 9.27
CA ARG A 27 -7.49 1.81 7.93
C ARG A 27 -6.94 0.44 7.50
N THR A 28 -6.21 -0.22 8.39
CA THR A 28 -5.66 -1.56 8.10
C THR A 28 -6.78 -2.55 7.76
N ARG A 29 -7.80 -2.63 8.62
CA ARG A 29 -8.95 -3.52 8.42
C ARG A 29 -9.73 -3.18 7.16
N PHE A 30 -10.01 -1.90 6.91
CA PHE A 30 -10.74 -1.46 5.72
C PHE A 30 -10.04 -1.92 4.44
N ILE A 31 -8.73 -1.69 4.35
CA ILE A 31 -7.93 -2.09 3.20
C ILE A 31 -7.89 -3.62 3.06
N ASP A 32 -7.78 -4.37 4.15
CA ASP A 32 -7.82 -5.84 4.11
C ASP A 32 -9.15 -6.35 3.54
N ASP A 33 -10.26 -5.79 4.00
CA ASP A 33 -11.59 -6.17 3.56
C ASP A 33 -11.80 -5.79 2.08
N LEU A 34 -11.26 -4.63 1.66
CA LEU A 34 -11.24 -4.22 0.26
C LEU A 34 -10.49 -5.22 -0.62
N ILE A 35 -9.26 -5.59 -0.26
CA ILE A 35 -8.42 -6.50 -1.06
C ILE A 35 -9.07 -7.87 -1.17
N LYS A 36 -9.55 -8.44 -0.05
CA LYS A 36 -10.25 -9.73 -0.05
C LYS A 36 -11.49 -9.68 -0.93
N LYS A 37 -12.28 -8.62 -0.83
CA LYS A 37 -13.49 -8.44 -1.65
C LYS A 37 -13.14 -8.31 -3.13
N SER A 38 -12.13 -7.52 -3.48
CA SER A 38 -11.66 -7.36 -4.86
C SER A 38 -11.16 -8.68 -5.43
N ALA A 39 -10.34 -9.42 -4.69
CA ALA A 39 -9.86 -10.74 -5.10
C ALA A 39 -11.02 -11.74 -5.29
N ALA A 40 -11.96 -11.78 -4.35
CA ALA A 40 -13.16 -12.63 -4.46
C ALA A 40 -14.09 -12.22 -5.61
N SER A 41 -14.03 -10.96 -6.05
CA SER A 41 -14.83 -10.43 -7.17
C SER A 41 -14.11 -10.54 -8.52
N GLY A 42 -12.97 -11.23 -8.58
CA GLY A 42 -12.26 -11.50 -9.83
C GLY A 42 -11.13 -10.53 -10.17
N ALA A 43 -10.61 -9.75 -9.20
CA ALA A 43 -9.33 -9.09 -9.41
C ALA A 43 -8.23 -10.15 -9.61
N GLU A 44 -7.43 -9.98 -10.65
CA GLU A 44 -6.36 -10.90 -11.04
C GLU A 44 -4.98 -10.36 -10.65
N GLN A 45 -4.90 -9.05 -10.40
CA GLN A 45 -3.69 -8.36 -9.96
C GLN A 45 -3.93 -7.52 -8.71
N TYR A 46 -2.93 -7.48 -7.83
CA TYR A 46 -2.89 -6.60 -6.67
C TYR A 46 -1.57 -5.82 -6.67
N VAL A 47 -1.64 -4.49 -6.68
CA VAL A 47 -0.48 -3.61 -6.61
C VAL A 47 -0.45 -2.85 -5.27
N ILE A 48 0.67 -2.96 -4.54
CA ILE A 48 0.92 -2.23 -3.30
C ILE A 48 1.96 -1.14 -3.58
N LEU A 49 1.51 0.12 -3.70
CA LEU A 49 2.39 1.26 -3.89
C LEU A 49 2.90 1.78 -2.55
N GLY A 50 4.23 1.85 -2.42
CA GLY A 50 4.89 2.13 -1.14
C GLY A 50 4.70 1.01 -0.15
N ALA A 51 4.99 -0.22 -0.58
CA ALA A 51 4.70 -1.44 0.18
C ALA A 51 5.36 -1.47 1.58
N GLY A 52 6.46 -0.75 1.80
CA GLY A 52 7.08 -0.56 3.10
C GLY A 52 7.31 -1.88 3.84
N TYR A 53 6.60 -2.04 4.96
CA TYR A 53 6.53 -3.28 5.75
C TYR A 53 5.13 -3.90 5.75
N ASP A 54 4.26 -3.50 4.82
CA ASP A 54 2.98 -4.14 4.60
C ASP A 54 3.19 -5.65 4.43
N SER A 55 2.48 -6.47 5.19
CA SER A 55 2.59 -7.93 5.10
C SER A 55 1.36 -8.57 4.49
N ARG A 56 0.42 -7.80 3.90
CA ARG A 56 -0.85 -8.28 3.35
C ARG A 56 -0.68 -9.39 2.33
N ALA A 57 0.31 -9.26 1.45
CA ALA A 57 0.66 -10.29 0.48
C ALA A 57 0.89 -11.67 1.13
N HIS A 58 1.44 -11.69 2.36
CA HIS A 58 1.81 -12.90 3.06
C HIS A 58 0.86 -13.32 4.19
N ARG A 59 0.06 -12.39 4.74
CA ARG A 59 -0.85 -12.67 5.86
C ARG A 59 -2.31 -12.81 5.46
N LEU A 60 -2.71 -12.32 4.29
CA LEU A 60 -4.08 -12.48 3.79
C LEU A 60 -4.20 -13.81 3.06
N GLU A 61 -5.32 -14.50 3.27
CA GLU A 61 -5.74 -15.63 2.46
C GLU A 61 -6.22 -15.09 1.11
N LEU A 62 -5.34 -15.17 0.10
CA LEU A 62 -5.59 -14.67 -1.25
C LEU A 62 -5.56 -15.84 -2.23
N PRO A 63 -6.31 -15.77 -3.35
CA PRO A 63 -6.27 -16.79 -4.38
C PRO A 63 -4.84 -17.00 -4.92
N SER A 64 -4.44 -18.24 -5.15
CA SER A 64 -3.13 -18.55 -5.73
C SER A 64 -2.97 -18.05 -7.17
N SER A 65 -4.06 -17.67 -7.84
CA SER A 65 -4.01 -17.03 -9.16
C SER A 65 -3.77 -15.52 -9.10
N LEU A 66 -3.92 -14.86 -7.94
CA LEU A 66 -3.75 -13.43 -7.80
C LEU A 66 -2.27 -13.06 -7.86
N ARG A 67 -1.88 -12.30 -8.90
CA ARG A 67 -0.51 -11.77 -9.05
C ARG A 67 -0.35 -10.53 -8.19
N ILE A 68 0.66 -10.52 -7.32
CA ILE A 68 0.88 -9.44 -6.35
C ILE A 68 2.17 -8.69 -6.70
N PHE A 69 2.09 -7.38 -6.81
CA PHE A 69 3.23 -6.49 -7.06
C PHE A 69 3.46 -5.61 -5.84
N GLU A 70 4.61 -5.77 -5.20
CA GLU A 70 5.02 -4.88 -4.13
C GLU A 70 5.99 -3.84 -4.69
N VAL A 71 5.56 -2.59 -4.70
CA VAL A 71 6.29 -1.48 -5.31
C VAL A 71 6.85 -0.58 -4.22
N ASP A 72 8.18 -0.44 -4.16
CA ASP A 72 8.85 0.49 -3.24
C ASP A 72 10.31 0.74 -3.69
N GLN A 73 11.00 1.60 -2.96
CA GLN A 73 12.44 1.84 -3.13
C GLN A 73 13.25 0.55 -2.88
N PRO A 74 14.36 0.37 -3.60
CA PRO A 74 15.18 -0.84 -3.51
C PRO A 74 15.68 -1.13 -2.08
N GLU A 75 16.06 -0.08 -1.34
CA GLU A 75 16.54 -0.22 0.04
C GLU A 75 15.45 -0.71 0.99
N VAL A 76 14.21 -0.24 0.80
CA VAL A 76 13.05 -0.61 1.64
C VAL A 76 12.68 -2.06 1.40
N LEU A 77 12.55 -2.47 0.12
CA LEU A 77 12.26 -3.87 -0.23
C LEU A 77 13.38 -4.81 0.23
N GLY A 78 14.66 -4.41 0.05
CA GLY A 78 15.80 -5.18 0.53
C GLY A 78 15.75 -5.40 2.05
N ARG A 79 15.47 -4.34 2.81
CA ARG A 79 15.36 -4.41 4.28
C ARG A 79 14.17 -5.25 4.72
N LYS A 80 12.99 -5.12 4.08
CA LYS A 80 11.82 -5.96 4.36
C LYS A 80 12.16 -7.43 4.14
N ARG A 81 12.68 -7.78 2.96
CA ARG A 81 13.02 -9.16 2.58
C ARG A 81 14.06 -9.78 3.52
N SER A 82 15.03 -9.01 4.00
CA SER A 82 16.02 -9.50 4.99
C SER A 82 15.41 -9.94 6.33
N LYS A 83 14.21 -9.47 6.66
CA LYS A 83 13.49 -9.78 7.90
C LYS A 83 12.38 -10.81 7.72
N LEU A 84 12.01 -11.12 6.48
CA LEU A 84 10.97 -12.08 6.18
C LEU A 84 11.48 -13.52 6.43
N PRO A 85 10.63 -14.42 6.97
CA PRO A 85 10.91 -15.85 6.97
C PRO A 85 11.17 -16.39 5.56
N LYS A 86 11.90 -17.51 5.47
CA LYS A 86 12.19 -18.17 4.18
C LYS A 86 10.93 -18.70 3.48
N GLU A 87 9.98 -19.19 4.27
CA GLU A 87 8.72 -19.74 3.79
C GLU A 87 7.58 -18.82 4.23
N LEU A 88 6.86 -18.30 3.25
CA LEU A 88 5.72 -17.43 3.47
C LEU A 88 4.59 -17.80 2.50
N PRO A 89 3.32 -17.65 2.92
CA PRO A 89 2.20 -17.76 2.02
C PRO A 89 2.34 -16.81 0.81
N ASN A 90 1.81 -17.26 -0.33
CA ASN A 90 1.77 -16.53 -1.60
C ASN A 90 3.14 -16.07 -2.16
N SER A 91 4.26 -16.58 -1.65
CA SER A 91 5.61 -16.13 -2.06
C SER A 91 5.85 -16.27 -3.57
N GLU A 92 5.27 -17.29 -4.21
CA GLU A 92 5.37 -17.53 -5.66
C GLU A 92 4.60 -16.49 -6.49
N ASN A 93 3.64 -15.80 -5.87
CA ASN A 93 2.77 -14.84 -6.52
C ASN A 93 3.26 -13.40 -6.36
N VAL A 94 4.21 -13.16 -5.45
CA VAL A 94 4.72 -11.82 -5.11
C VAL A 94 5.92 -11.48 -5.98
N THR A 95 5.77 -10.39 -6.74
CA THR A 95 6.84 -9.77 -7.51
C THR A 95 7.23 -8.45 -6.86
N TYR A 96 8.50 -8.31 -6.47
CA TYR A 96 9.04 -7.08 -5.90
C TYR A 96 9.49 -6.15 -7.03
N VAL A 97 8.92 -4.96 -7.11
CA VAL A 97 9.18 -3.97 -8.17
C VAL A 97 9.84 -2.75 -7.55
N THR A 98 11.09 -2.51 -7.90
CA THR A 98 11.83 -1.36 -7.36
C THR A 98 11.47 -0.09 -8.12
N VAL A 99 10.94 0.92 -7.44
CA VAL A 99 10.57 2.20 -8.04
C VAL A 99 10.92 3.35 -7.10
N ASP A 100 11.64 4.33 -7.63
CA ASP A 100 11.66 5.68 -7.07
C ASP A 100 10.57 6.53 -7.74
N PHE A 101 9.48 6.79 -7.03
CA PHE A 101 8.32 7.56 -7.52
C PHE A 101 8.66 8.99 -7.98
N THR A 102 9.84 9.51 -7.63
CA THR A 102 10.26 10.87 -8.01
C THR A 102 11.03 10.89 -9.32
N HIS A 103 11.68 9.78 -9.67
CA HIS A 103 12.69 9.76 -10.74
C HIS A 103 12.47 8.67 -11.79
N GLN A 104 11.59 7.70 -11.53
CA GLN A 104 11.37 6.56 -12.41
C GLN A 104 9.89 6.45 -12.78
N SER A 105 9.61 5.94 -13.98
CA SER A 105 8.24 5.65 -14.39
C SER A 105 7.72 4.40 -13.67
N LEU A 106 6.59 4.54 -13.01
CA LEU A 106 5.86 3.41 -12.44
C LEU A 106 5.41 2.44 -13.55
N THR A 107 4.95 3.00 -14.68
CA THR A 107 4.46 2.25 -15.85
C THR A 107 5.53 1.31 -16.38
N GLU A 108 6.72 1.83 -16.69
CA GLU A 108 7.82 1.03 -17.24
C GLU A 108 8.21 -0.12 -16.30
N GLN A 109 8.32 0.19 -15.01
CA GLN A 109 8.75 -0.78 -13.99
C GLN A 109 7.72 -1.88 -13.75
N LEU A 110 6.42 -1.55 -13.72
CA LEU A 110 5.35 -2.54 -13.60
C LEU A 110 5.24 -3.42 -14.85
N MET A 111 5.31 -2.83 -16.04
CA MET A 111 5.27 -3.59 -17.30
C MET A 111 6.46 -4.55 -17.41
N ALA A 112 7.67 -4.09 -17.08
CA ALA A 112 8.86 -4.93 -17.04
C ALA A 112 8.75 -6.09 -16.03
N ALA A 113 8.02 -5.88 -14.92
CA ALA A 113 7.74 -6.91 -13.92
C ALA A 113 6.60 -7.87 -14.32
N GLY A 114 5.99 -7.69 -15.49
CA GLY A 114 4.91 -8.55 -16.00
C GLY A 114 3.52 -8.17 -15.50
N PHE A 115 3.29 -6.90 -15.21
CA PHE A 115 1.94 -6.35 -15.09
C PHE A 115 1.20 -6.49 -16.43
N ASP A 116 -0.06 -6.94 -16.40
CA ASP A 116 -0.88 -7.12 -17.59
C ASP A 116 -2.04 -6.11 -17.60
N GLN A 117 -2.01 -5.19 -18.56
CA GLN A 117 -3.00 -4.12 -18.68
C GLN A 117 -4.41 -4.60 -19.06
N SER A 118 -4.56 -5.86 -19.47
CA SER A 118 -5.86 -6.46 -19.76
C SER A 118 -6.58 -6.99 -18.52
N LYS A 119 -5.89 -7.07 -17.38
CA LYS A 119 -6.38 -7.74 -16.17
C LYS A 119 -6.94 -6.78 -15.14
N SER A 120 -8.00 -7.22 -14.46
CA SER A 120 -8.64 -6.43 -13.41
C SER A 120 -7.71 -6.31 -12.20
N THR A 121 -7.53 -5.08 -11.70
CA THR A 121 -6.48 -4.79 -10.71
C THR A 121 -7.03 -4.05 -9.48
N VAL A 122 -6.67 -4.50 -8.28
CA VAL A 122 -6.81 -3.70 -7.07
C VAL A 122 -5.47 -3.03 -6.75
N ILE A 123 -5.48 -1.73 -6.45
CA ILE A 123 -4.29 -0.94 -6.12
C ILE A 123 -4.48 -0.28 -4.76
N THR A 124 -3.48 -0.40 -3.88
CA THR A 124 -3.43 0.31 -2.61
C THR A 124 -2.25 1.28 -2.59
N PHE A 125 -2.54 2.56 -2.34
CA PHE A 125 -1.58 3.63 -2.16
C PHE A 125 -1.72 4.20 -0.74
N GLU A 126 -1.26 3.42 0.24
CA GLU A 126 -1.48 3.68 1.67
C GLU A 126 -0.26 4.40 2.28
N GLY A 127 -0.51 5.56 2.88
CA GLY A 127 0.48 6.26 3.71
C GLY A 127 1.72 6.73 2.96
N VAL A 128 1.63 7.01 1.66
CA VAL A 128 2.77 7.52 0.85
C VAL A 128 2.64 9.00 0.53
N SER A 129 1.43 9.51 0.31
CA SER A 129 1.22 10.86 -0.24
C SER A 129 1.84 11.97 0.59
N GLN A 130 2.02 11.76 1.90
CA GLN A 130 2.64 12.73 2.81
C GLN A 130 4.17 12.75 2.78
N TYR A 131 4.80 11.89 1.98
CA TYR A 131 6.26 11.78 1.87
C TYR A 131 6.80 12.16 0.47
N ILE A 132 5.92 12.38 -0.49
CA ILE A 132 6.27 12.75 -1.86
C ILE A 132 5.57 14.04 -2.26
N THR A 133 6.05 14.68 -3.32
CA THR A 133 5.45 15.93 -3.79
C THR A 133 4.05 15.70 -4.36
N LYS A 134 3.22 16.75 -4.39
CA LYS A 134 1.88 16.71 -5.01
C LYS A 134 1.97 16.33 -6.48
N GLU A 135 3.02 16.79 -7.17
CA GLU A 135 3.33 16.48 -8.56
C GLU A 135 3.60 14.98 -8.74
N ALA A 136 4.37 14.38 -7.83
CA ALA A 136 4.65 12.94 -7.85
C ALA A 136 3.39 12.09 -7.60
N VAL A 137 2.52 12.49 -6.64
CA VAL A 137 1.21 11.85 -6.44
C VAL A 137 0.35 11.94 -7.71
N SER A 138 0.27 13.13 -8.30
CA SER A 138 -0.53 13.36 -9.51
C SER A 138 0.00 12.55 -10.70
N SER A 139 1.32 12.51 -10.89
CA SER A 139 1.96 11.70 -11.93
C SER A 139 1.67 10.22 -11.74
N THR A 140 1.83 9.71 -10.50
CA THR A 140 1.53 8.32 -10.15
C THR A 140 0.09 7.94 -10.48
N ILE A 141 -0.89 8.77 -10.13
CA ILE A 141 -2.30 8.50 -10.43
C ILE A 141 -2.57 8.51 -11.94
N LYS A 142 -1.93 9.41 -12.70
CA LYS A 142 -2.06 9.44 -14.17
C LYS A 142 -1.49 8.17 -14.81
N GLU A 143 -0.30 7.73 -14.36
CA GLU A 143 0.32 6.50 -14.82
C GLU A 143 -0.55 5.27 -14.51
N LEU A 144 -1.12 5.19 -13.30
CA LEU A 144 -2.09 4.14 -12.96
C LEU A 144 -3.31 4.17 -13.87
N ALA A 145 -3.89 5.34 -14.13
CA ALA A 145 -5.04 5.47 -15.01
C ALA A 145 -4.72 4.95 -16.43
N THR A 146 -3.52 5.21 -16.95
CA THR A 146 -3.05 4.66 -18.22
C THR A 146 -2.86 3.14 -18.17
N LEU A 147 -2.25 2.61 -17.09
CA LEU A 147 -2.02 1.18 -16.91
C LEU A 147 -3.34 0.39 -16.87
N THR A 148 -4.37 0.95 -16.24
CA THR A 148 -5.64 0.27 -15.99
C THR A 148 -6.77 0.66 -16.94
N GLN A 149 -6.49 1.42 -18.00
CA GLN A 149 -7.53 1.98 -18.88
C GLN A 149 -8.40 0.92 -19.58
N ASN A 150 -7.88 -0.30 -19.75
CA ASN A 150 -8.52 -1.38 -20.48
C ASN A 150 -9.11 -2.48 -19.58
N SER A 151 -9.14 -2.27 -18.26
CA SER A 151 -9.60 -3.28 -17.30
C SER A 151 -10.41 -2.66 -16.15
N SER A 152 -11.13 -3.50 -15.40
CA SER A 152 -11.83 -3.04 -14.20
C SER A 152 -10.84 -2.92 -13.05
N SER A 153 -10.62 -1.71 -12.55
CA SER A 153 -9.64 -1.48 -11.48
C SER A 153 -10.15 -0.62 -10.35
N ILE A 154 -9.68 -0.90 -9.14
CA ILE A 154 -10.00 -0.15 -7.92
C ILE A 154 -8.71 0.43 -7.36
N LEU A 155 -8.67 1.74 -7.18
CA LEU A 155 -7.62 2.43 -6.45
C LEU A 155 -8.14 2.84 -5.07
N PHE A 156 -7.46 2.36 -4.02
CA PHE A 156 -7.54 2.96 -2.69
C PHE A 156 -6.34 3.87 -2.49
N ILE A 157 -6.59 5.11 -2.08
CA ILE A 157 -5.55 6.06 -1.69
C ILE A 157 -5.92 6.65 -0.33
N SER A 158 -4.93 6.73 0.57
CA SER A 158 -5.03 7.55 1.77
C SER A 158 -4.18 8.79 1.60
N TYR A 159 -4.69 9.94 2.01
CA TYR A 159 -3.93 11.18 2.03
C TYR A 159 -4.08 11.93 3.35
N VAL A 160 -3.11 12.79 3.63
CA VAL A 160 -3.12 13.73 4.75
C VAL A 160 -3.46 15.08 4.16
N ASP A 161 -4.58 15.66 4.59
CA ASP A 161 -4.96 17.01 4.17
C ASP A 161 -4.02 18.04 4.81
N GLU A 162 -3.59 19.06 4.07
CA GLU A 162 -2.75 20.14 4.61
C GLU A 162 -3.43 20.87 5.78
N LEU A 163 -4.76 20.80 5.88
CA LEU A 163 -5.51 21.32 7.01
C LEU A 163 -5.20 20.60 8.33
N LEU A 164 -4.69 19.37 8.31
CA LEU A 164 -4.23 18.70 9.54
C LEU A 164 -3.12 19.49 10.24
N ASP A 165 -2.24 20.13 9.48
CA ASP A 165 -1.13 20.92 10.04
C ASP A 165 -1.55 22.36 10.34
N LYS A 166 -2.49 22.92 9.56
CA LYS A 166 -2.88 24.33 9.61
C LYS A 166 -4.02 24.61 10.59
N ASP A 167 -5.02 23.74 10.64
CA ASP A 167 -6.17 23.84 11.54
C ASP A 167 -6.78 22.45 11.83
N PRO A 168 -6.16 21.66 12.73
CA PRO A 168 -6.66 20.31 13.05
C PRO A 168 -8.09 20.30 13.60
N LYS A 169 -8.58 21.43 14.14
CA LYS A 169 -9.96 21.54 14.66
C LYS A 169 -10.98 21.77 13.55
N GLY A 170 -10.57 22.38 12.44
CA GLY A 170 -11.41 22.58 11.24
C GLY A 170 -11.79 21.30 10.50
N LEU A 171 -11.20 20.15 10.86
CA LEU A 171 -11.51 18.84 10.31
C LEU A 171 -12.55 18.04 11.12
N LEU A 172 -12.91 18.53 12.30
CA LEU A 172 -14.01 17.99 13.11
C LEU A 172 -15.26 18.78 12.76
N TRP A 173 -16.15 18.17 11.96
CA TRP A 173 -17.44 18.73 11.56
C TRP A 173 -18.27 19.18 12.75
#